data_AF-A0A482W916-F1
#
_entry.id   AF-A0A482W916-F1
#
_cell.length_a   1.000
_cell.length_b   1.000
_cell.length_c   1.000
_cell.angle_alpha   90.00
_cell.angle_beta   90.00
_cell.angle_gamma   90.00
#
_symmetry.space_group_name_H-M   'P 1'
#
loop_
_entity.id
_entity.type
_entity.pdbx_description
1 polymer ?
#
loop_
_entity_poly.entity_id
_entity_poly.type
_entity_poly.pdbx_seq_one_letter_code
_entity_poly.pdbx_strand_id
1 'polypeptide(L)'
;MRSRSNSGVRLDYYQRLVHKIIMTNQNPVTGLFPASKENSHAWIRDNVYCILAVWGLSMSYKKMADQDEDRAKTYELEQSCVKLMRGLLMAMMQQKEKVERFKQTQNPLDSLHAKYSSQTGQIVVGDNEWGHLQIDAISLYLLILAQMTASGLQIVFNLDEVAFIQNLVFYIECAYCTPDYGIWERGDKTNHGLPELNASSIGMAKAALEAMNELDLFGARGGPYSIIHVLADEAQKCQAVLQVNLFYIMNYDKSTLITCR
;
A
#
# COMPACT_ATOMS: atom_id res chain seq x y z
N MET A 1 1.99 21.88 -36.72
CA MET A 1 1.98 20.73 -35.78
C MET A 1 3.33 20.04 -35.87
N ARG A 2 4.14 20.04 -34.80
CA ARG A 2 5.38 19.24 -34.78
C ARG A 2 5.00 17.76 -34.68
N SER A 3 5.69 16.90 -35.43
CA SER A 3 5.53 15.44 -35.33
C SER A 3 5.81 15.00 -33.91
N ARG A 4 4.89 14.22 -33.32
CA ARG A 4 5.06 13.66 -31.98
C ARG A 4 6.17 12.61 -32.01
N SER A 5 6.98 12.51 -30.96
CA SER A 5 8.00 11.46 -30.86
C SER A 5 7.35 10.08 -30.77
N ASN A 6 8.07 9.03 -31.19
CA ASN A 6 7.59 7.64 -31.06
C ASN A 6 7.20 7.29 -29.62
N SER A 7 7.96 7.80 -28.64
CA SER A 7 7.64 7.63 -27.22
C SER A 7 6.32 8.30 -26.84
N GLY A 8 6.05 9.51 -27.35
CA GLY A 8 4.80 10.22 -27.08
C GLY A 8 3.57 9.49 -27.64
N VAL A 9 3.70 8.91 -28.84
CA VAL A 9 2.65 8.08 -29.44
C VAL A 9 2.38 6.82 -28.61
N ARG A 10 3.43 6.18 -28.07
CA ARG A 10 3.28 5.02 -27.18
C ARG A 10 2.63 5.39 -25.85
N LEU A 11 2.98 6.54 -25.26
CA LEU A 11 2.34 7.01 -24.03
C LEU A 11 0.84 7.24 -24.25
N ASP A 12 0.43 7.85 -25.36
CA ASP A 12 -1.00 8.02 -25.69
C ASP A 12 -1.74 6.69 -25.88
N TYR A 13 -1.06 5.67 -26.40
CA TYR A 13 -1.61 4.31 -26.41
C TYR A 13 -1.85 3.79 -25.00
N TYR A 14 -0.86 3.89 -24.11
CA TYR A 14 -0.99 3.43 -22.72
C TYR A 14 -2.00 4.24 -21.93
N GLN A 15 -2.11 5.56 -22.15
CA GLN A 15 -3.13 6.40 -21.55
C GLN A 15 -4.53 5.90 -21.90
N ARG A 16 -4.79 5.61 -23.18
CA ARG A 16 -6.10 5.08 -23.59
C ARG A 16 -6.39 3.72 -22.96
N LEU A 17 -5.36 2.88 -22.85
CA LEU A 17 -5.48 1.56 -22.21
C LEU A 17 -5.80 1.67 -20.72
N VAL A 18 -5.03 2.48 -19.99
CA VAL A 18 -5.21 2.75 -18.55
C VAL A 18 -6.59 3.35 -18.30
N HIS A 19 -7.02 4.33 -19.11
CA HIS A 19 -8.34 4.90 -18.94
C HIS A 19 -9.45 3.88 -19.17
N LYS A 20 -9.35 3.09 -20.23
CA LYS A 20 -10.38 2.11 -20.61
C LYS A 20 -10.51 0.97 -19.61
N ILE A 21 -9.40 0.48 -19.07
CA ILE A 21 -9.36 -0.74 -18.25
C ILE A 21 -9.38 -0.43 -16.75
N ILE A 22 -8.65 0.59 -16.32
CA ILE A 22 -8.47 0.90 -14.90
C ILE A 22 -9.38 2.07 -14.51
N MET A 23 -9.19 3.25 -15.10
CA MET A 23 -9.84 4.49 -14.62
C MET A 23 -11.35 4.50 -14.76
N THR A 24 -11.92 3.74 -15.71
CA THR A 24 -13.38 3.57 -15.83
C THR A 24 -14.04 2.99 -14.59
N ASN A 25 -13.27 2.32 -13.72
CA ASN A 25 -13.77 1.70 -12.50
C ASN A 25 -13.48 2.54 -11.24
N GLN A 26 -12.77 3.68 -11.34
CA GLN A 26 -12.45 4.50 -10.17
C GLN A 26 -13.72 5.17 -9.65
N ASN A 27 -14.03 4.98 -8.37
CA ASN A 27 -15.18 5.65 -7.78
C ASN A 27 -14.98 7.18 -7.79
N PRO A 28 -15.95 7.96 -8.33
CA PRO A 28 -15.79 9.40 -8.50
C PRO A 28 -15.88 10.20 -7.20
N VAL A 29 -16.29 9.58 -6.08
CA VAL A 29 -16.36 10.24 -4.77
C VAL A 29 -15.15 9.85 -3.93
N THR A 30 -14.99 8.56 -3.64
CA THR A 30 -13.94 8.06 -2.74
C THR A 30 -12.57 7.93 -3.41
N GLY A 31 -12.53 7.77 -4.74
CA GLY A 31 -11.31 7.43 -5.47
C GLY A 31 -10.94 5.94 -5.43
N LEU A 32 -11.72 5.10 -4.73
CA LEU A 32 -11.45 3.67 -4.58
C LEU A 32 -11.93 2.87 -5.79
N PHE A 33 -11.22 1.78 -6.09
CA PHE A 33 -11.61 0.76 -7.04
C PHE A 33 -12.35 -0.38 -6.33
N PRO A 34 -13.52 -0.80 -6.86
CA PRO A 34 -14.15 -2.05 -6.45
C PRO A 34 -13.37 -3.26 -6.98
N ALA A 35 -13.49 -4.41 -6.31
CA ALA A 35 -12.86 -5.65 -6.75
C ALA A 35 -13.46 -6.18 -8.07
N SER A 36 -14.75 -5.97 -8.29
CA SER A 36 -15.41 -6.26 -9.58
C SER A 36 -16.65 -5.38 -9.77
N LYS A 37 -17.37 -5.55 -10.89
CA LYS A 37 -18.65 -4.84 -11.12
C LYS A 37 -19.74 -5.27 -10.13
N GLU A 38 -19.68 -6.52 -9.68
CA GLU A 38 -20.63 -7.15 -8.77
C GLU A 38 -20.16 -7.06 -7.31
N ASN A 39 -18.86 -6.85 -7.09
CA ASN A 39 -18.26 -6.75 -5.76
C ASN A 39 -17.70 -5.35 -5.52
N SER A 40 -18.46 -4.55 -4.77
CA SER A 40 -18.11 -3.17 -4.43
C SER A 40 -17.07 -3.05 -3.31
N HIS A 41 -16.48 -4.14 -2.82
CA HIS A 41 -15.42 -4.07 -1.83
C HIS A 41 -14.11 -3.59 -2.45
N ALA A 42 -13.38 -2.76 -1.73
CA ALA A 42 -12.10 -2.18 -2.08
C ALA A 42 -11.05 -2.67 -1.09
N TRP A 43 -10.25 -3.65 -1.49
CA TRP A 43 -9.07 -4.07 -0.74
C TRP A 43 -7.99 -3.00 -0.84
N ILE A 44 -7.32 -2.71 0.29
CA ILE A 44 -6.22 -1.74 0.34
C ILE A 44 -5.14 -2.13 -0.68
N ARG A 45 -4.71 -3.40 -0.64
CA ARG A 45 -3.65 -3.94 -1.49
C ARG A 45 -3.98 -3.81 -2.98
N ASP A 46 -5.16 -4.27 -3.38
CA ASP A 46 -5.59 -4.26 -4.78
C ASP A 46 -5.70 -2.84 -5.32
N ASN A 47 -6.21 -1.91 -4.51
CA ASN A 47 -6.29 -0.50 -4.86
C ASN A 47 -4.91 0.11 -5.08
N VAL A 48 -3.96 -0.18 -4.20
CA VAL A 48 -2.58 0.29 -4.33
C VAL A 48 -1.91 -0.31 -5.57
N TYR A 49 -2.04 -1.61 -5.82
CA TYR A 49 -1.47 -2.22 -7.04
C TYR A 49 -2.08 -1.65 -8.33
N CYS A 50 -3.39 -1.45 -8.37
CA CYS A 50 -4.06 -0.86 -9.52
C CYS A 50 -3.55 0.56 -9.83
N ILE A 51 -3.37 1.39 -8.79
CA ILE A 51 -2.97 2.78 -8.99
C ILE A 51 -1.51 2.93 -9.44
N LEU A 52 -0.63 1.95 -9.16
CA LEU A 52 0.77 1.99 -9.60
C LEU A 52 0.91 2.09 -11.12
N ALA A 53 0.02 1.46 -11.90
CA ALA A 53 0.04 1.58 -13.35
C ALA A 53 -0.28 3.02 -13.82
N VAL A 54 -1.19 3.70 -13.12
CA VAL A 54 -1.59 5.10 -13.38
C VAL A 54 -0.46 6.05 -13.00
N TRP A 55 0.14 5.84 -11.83
CA TRP A 55 1.27 6.62 -11.35
C TRP A 55 2.53 6.44 -12.22
N GLY A 56 2.85 5.20 -12.62
CA GLY A 56 3.97 4.94 -13.54
C GLY A 56 3.80 5.65 -14.89
N LEU A 57 2.56 5.71 -15.39
CA LEU A 57 2.24 6.46 -16.60
C LEU A 57 2.38 7.97 -16.38
N SER A 58 1.92 8.51 -15.24
CA SER A 58 2.06 9.94 -14.93
C SER A 58 3.53 10.35 -14.84
N MET A 59 4.37 9.53 -14.20
CA MET A 59 5.81 9.74 -14.11
C MET A 59 6.49 9.70 -15.49
N SER A 60 6.01 8.82 -16.38
CA SER A 60 6.51 8.74 -17.76
C SER A 60 6.16 10.00 -18.58
N TYR A 61 4.94 10.51 -18.45
CA TYR A 61 4.55 11.78 -19.07
C TYR A 61 5.30 12.97 -18.45
N LYS A 62 5.50 13.00 -17.13
CA LYS A 62 6.26 14.04 -16.43
C LYS A 62 7.67 14.19 -16.99
N LYS A 63 8.34 13.08 -17.29
CA LYS A 63 9.68 13.07 -17.92
C LYS A 63 9.70 13.62 -19.35
N MET A 64 8.54 13.69 -20.01
CA MET A 64 8.38 14.09 -21.40
C MET A 64 7.62 15.42 -21.57
N ALA A 65 7.36 16.15 -20.47
CA ALA A 65 6.42 17.27 -20.39
C ALA A 65 6.92 18.59 -21.03
N ASP A 66 7.47 18.50 -22.25
CA ASP A 66 7.84 19.64 -23.10
C ASP A 66 6.62 20.30 -23.76
N GLN A 67 5.44 19.65 -23.69
CA GLN A 67 4.18 20.09 -24.31
C GLN A 67 3.09 20.28 -23.25
N ASP A 68 2.27 21.32 -23.40
CA ASP A 68 1.20 21.63 -22.44
C ASP A 68 0.14 20.53 -22.33
N GLU A 69 -0.15 19.82 -23.44
CA GLU A 69 -1.06 18.65 -23.42
C GLU A 69 -0.56 17.52 -22.51
N ASP A 70 0.75 17.28 -22.48
CA ASP A 70 1.34 16.21 -21.67
C ASP A 70 1.42 16.60 -20.19
N ARG A 71 1.53 17.89 -19.90
CA ARG A 71 1.37 18.43 -18.54
C ARG A 71 -0.04 18.23 -18.02
N ALA A 72 -1.05 18.51 -18.83
CA ALA A 72 -2.46 18.29 -18.46
C ALA A 72 -2.74 16.81 -18.16
N LYS A 73 -2.31 15.90 -19.04
CA LYS A 73 -2.44 14.44 -18.83
C LYS A 73 -1.73 13.99 -17.56
N THR A 74 -0.51 14.48 -17.33
CA THR A 74 0.25 14.18 -16.11
C THR A 74 -0.55 14.58 -14.88
N TYR A 75 -1.06 15.82 -14.86
CA TYR A 75 -1.82 16.34 -13.74
C TYR A 75 -3.08 15.51 -13.45
N GLU A 76 -3.86 15.17 -14.48
CA GLU A 76 -5.06 14.33 -14.32
C GLU A 76 -4.73 12.96 -13.71
N LEU A 77 -3.71 12.28 -14.23
CA LEU A 77 -3.27 10.97 -13.72
C LEU A 77 -2.77 11.08 -12.27
N GLU A 78 -2.01 12.12 -11.94
CA GLU A 78 -1.54 12.39 -10.57
C GLU A 78 -2.69 12.65 -9.60
N GLN A 79 -3.67 13.47 -9.99
CA GLN A 79 -4.84 13.74 -9.14
C GLN A 79 -5.67 12.48 -8.91
N SER A 80 -5.77 11.60 -9.91
CA SER A 80 -6.37 10.28 -9.73
C SER A 80 -5.63 9.41 -8.73
N CYS A 81 -4.29 9.47 -8.70
CA CYS A 81 -3.47 8.77 -7.70
C CYS A 81 -3.68 9.34 -6.30
N VAL A 82 -3.61 10.67 -6.15
CA VAL A 82 -3.87 11.37 -4.88
C VAL A 82 -5.26 11.00 -4.35
N LYS A 83 -6.28 11.01 -5.21
CA LYS A 83 -7.65 10.72 -4.81
C LYS A 83 -7.79 9.30 -4.24
N LEU A 84 -7.20 8.29 -4.88
CA LEU A 84 -7.25 6.92 -4.37
C LEU A 84 -6.51 6.77 -3.05
N MET A 85 -5.27 7.27 -2.97
CA MET A 85 -4.45 7.14 -1.76
C MET A 85 -5.07 7.87 -0.57
N ARG A 86 -5.73 9.01 -0.82
CA ARG A 86 -6.55 9.73 0.18
C ARG A 86 -7.82 8.97 0.53
N GLY A 87 -8.50 8.35 -0.43
CA GLY A 87 -9.66 7.50 -0.17
C GLY A 87 -9.35 6.38 0.82
N LEU A 88 -8.21 5.70 0.63
CA LEU A 88 -7.72 4.69 1.57
C LEU A 88 -7.35 5.29 2.93
N LEU A 89 -6.66 6.43 2.96
CA LEU A 89 -6.35 7.14 4.21
C LEU A 89 -7.61 7.43 5.02
N MET A 90 -8.62 8.00 4.37
CA MET A 90 -9.89 8.35 5.01
C MET A 90 -10.64 7.10 5.52
N ALA A 91 -10.58 5.99 4.79
CA ALA A 91 -11.17 4.72 5.22
C ALA A 91 -10.46 4.13 6.46
N MET A 92 -9.13 4.20 6.49
CA MET A 92 -8.33 3.75 7.64
C MET A 92 -8.49 4.66 8.85
N MET A 93 -8.49 5.99 8.66
CA MET A 93 -8.65 6.98 9.75
C MET A 93 -9.99 6.84 10.48
N GLN A 94 -11.04 6.37 9.81
CA GLN A 94 -12.33 6.07 10.45
C GLN A 94 -12.23 4.93 11.48
N GLN A 95 -11.20 4.09 11.39
CA GLN A 95 -10.89 3.03 12.34
C GLN A 95 -9.71 3.37 13.27
N LYS A 96 -9.40 4.66 13.48
CA LYS A 96 -8.25 5.09 14.32
C LYS A 96 -8.22 4.46 15.72
N GLU A 97 -9.38 4.23 16.33
CA GLU A 97 -9.44 3.59 17.65
C GLU A 97 -8.93 2.15 17.63
N LYS A 98 -9.12 1.43 16.50
CA LYS A 98 -8.58 0.08 16.30
C LYS A 98 -7.05 0.13 16.25
N VAL A 99 -6.48 1.08 15.50
CA VAL A 99 -5.02 1.28 15.41
C VAL A 99 -4.42 1.52 16.79
N GLU A 100 -5.03 2.39 17.60
CA GLU A 100 -4.57 2.65 18.97
C GLU A 100 -4.63 1.42 19.87
N ARG A 101 -5.73 0.65 19.82
CA ARG A 101 -5.85 -0.60 20.60
C ARG A 101 -4.85 -1.65 20.15
N PHE A 102 -4.70 -1.84 18.85
CA PHE A 102 -3.81 -2.86 18.28
C PHE A 102 -2.35 -2.67 18.69
N LYS A 103 -1.86 -1.42 18.80
CA LYS A 103 -0.49 -1.14 19.30
C LYS A 103 -0.23 -1.75 20.69
N GLN A 104 -1.28 -1.90 21.51
CA GLN A 104 -1.18 -2.49 22.85
C GLN A 104 -1.50 -3.98 22.85
N THR A 105 -2.53 -4.39 22.12
CA THR A 105 -3.08 -5.76 22.23
C THR A 105 -2.47 -6.73 21.23
N GLN A 106 -2.06 -6.23 20.06
CA GLN A 106 -1.67 -7.02 18.88
C GLN A 106 -2.70 -8.11 18.51
N ASN A 107 -3.95 -7.96 18.95
CA ASN A 107 -5.01 -8.92 18.74
C ASN A 107 -5.60 -8.75 17.34
N PRO A 108 -5.78 -9.82 16.54
CA PRO A 108 -6.41 -9.72 15.23
C PRO A 108 -7.79 -9.02 15.22
N LEU A 109 -8.57 -9.10 16.30
CA LEU A 109 -9.87 -8.42 16.38
C LEU A 109 -9.74 -6.90 16.52
N ASP A 110 -8.63 -6.43 17.08
CA ASP A 110 -8.31 -5.01 17.18
C ASP A 110 -7.62 -4.47 15.92
N SER A 111 -7.33 -5.32 14.92
CA SER A 111 -6.66 -4.92 13.68
C SER A 111 -7.55 -4.04 12.78
N LEU A 112 -6.91 -3.25 11.91
CA LEU A 112 -7.59 -2.58 10.81
C LEU A 112 -8.21 -3.58 9.85
N HIS A 113 -9.38 -3.26 9.32
CA HIS A 113 -9.93 -4.02 8.18
C HIS A 113 -9.06 -3.83 6.94
N ALA A 114 -8.82 -4.92 6.21
CA ALA A 114 -8.05 -4.90 4.97
C ALA A 114 -8.86 -4.44 3.74
N LYS A 115 -10.19 -4.31 3.88
CA LYS A 115 -11.11 -3.96 2.79
C LYS A 115 -12.27 -3.08 3.27
N TYR A 116 -12.77 -2.25 2.35
CA TYR A 116 -13.80 -1.24 2.60
C TYR A 116 -14.86 -1.24 1.52
N SER A 117 -15.94 -0.49 1.71
CA SER A 117 -16.85 -0.16 0.63
C SER A 117 -16.16 0.83 -0.31
N SER A 118 -16.04 0.47 -1.60
CA SER A 118 -15.54 1.41 -2.62
C SER A 118 -16.40 2.66 -2.75
N GLN A 119 -17.66 2.62 -2.32
CA GLN A 119 -18.60 3.74 -2.47
C GLN A 119 -18.58 4.69 -1.27
N THR A 120 -18.33 4.18 -0.06
CA THR A 120 -18.48 4.95 1.18
C THR A 120 -17.21 4.98 2.04
N GLY A 121 -16.23 4.13 1.78
CA GLY A 121 -15.04 3.96 2.61
C GLY A 121 -15.32 3.31 3.98
N GLN A 122 -16.53 2.81 4.20
CA GLN A 122 -16.93 2.15 5.46
C GLN A 122 -16.50 0.68 5.49
N ILE A 123 -16.52 0.08 6.69
CA ILE A 123 -16.38 -1.36 6.86
C ILE A 123 -17.50 -2.11 6.13
N VAL A 124 -17.20 -3.30 5.62
CA VAL A 124 -18.13 -4.11 4.79
C VAL A 124 -18.45 -5.49 5.38
N VAL A 125 -17.70 -5.91 6.40
CA VAL A 125 -17.88 -7.18 7.12
C VAL A 125 -17.51 -6.96 8.59
N GLY A 126 -17.97 -7.82 9.49
CA GLY A 126 -17.64 -7.78 10.92
C GLY A 126 -16.18 -8.14 11.23
N ASP A 127 -15.73 -7.80 12.43
CA ASP A 127 -14.35 -8.03 12.90
C ASP A 127 -13.94 -9.51 12.95
N ASN A 128 -14.91 -10.41 13.17
CA ASN A 128 -14.72 -11.85 13.28
C ASN A 128 -15.08 -12.62 12.00
N GLU A 129 -15.52 -11.93 10.95
CA GLU A 129 -16.03 -12.55 9.72
C GLU A 129 -14.94 -12.71 8.64
N TRP A 130 -13.76 -12.12 8.85
CA TRP A 130 -12.71 -12.08 7.86
C TRP A 130 -11.31 -11.99 8.46
N GLY A 131 -10.31 -12.50 7.74
CA GLY A 131 -8.89 -12.39 8.09
C GLY A 131 -8.37 -10.97 7.88
N HIS A 132 -8.77 -10.04 8.76
CA HIS A 132 -8.51 -8.60 8.62
C HIS A 132 -7.06 -8.19 8.86
N LEU A 133 -6.38 -8.83 9.81
CA LEU A 133 -4.98 -8.53 10.13
C LEU A 133 -4.09 -8.94 8.95
N GLN A 134 -3.84 -8.00 8.04
CA GLN A 134 -3.00 -8.15 6.84
C GLN A 134 -1.94 -7.05 6.88
N ILE A 135 -0.79 -7.37 7.48
CA ILE A 135 0.29 -6.40 7.69
C ILE A 135 0.91 -5.98 6.35
N ASP A 136 0.94 -6.88 5.36
CA ASP A 136 1.38 -6.59 4.00
C ASP A 136 0.60 -5.44 3.37
N ALA A 137 -0.72 -5.37 3.57
CA ALA A 137 -1.57 -4.38 2.93
C ALA A 137 -1.29 -2.95 3.46
N ILE A 138 -1.17 -2.80 4.78
CA ILE A 138 -0.83 -1.51 5.42
C ILE A 138 0.60 -1.11 5.08
N SER A 139 1.52 -2.06 5.10
CA SER A 139 2.92 -1.81 4.75
C SER A 139 3.09 -1.38 3.29
N LEU A 140 2.37 -2.04 2.36
CA LEU A 140 2.37 -1.65 0.95
C LEU A 140 1.82 -0.23 0.77
N TYR A 141 0.74 0.11 1.46
CA TYR A 141 0.20 1.48 1.44
C TYR A 141 1.24 2.51 1.89
N LEU A 142 1.92 2.28 3.01
CA LEU A 142 2.95 3.18 3.54
C LEU A 142 4.15 3.30 2.60
N LEU A 143 4.64 2.18 2.05
CA LEU A 143 5.74 2.18 1.09
C LEU A 143 5.40 3.02 -0.15
N ILE A 144 4.21 2.84 -0.71
CA ILE A 144 3.80 3.59 -1.91
C ILE A 144 3.48 5.05 -1.57
N LEU A 145 2.90 5.33 -0.41
CA LEU A 145 2.73 6.70 0.10
C LEU A 145 4.09 7.42 0.14
N ALA A 146 5.12 6.77 0.70
CA ALA A 146 6.46 7.34 0.78
C ALA A 146 7.03 7.67 -0.60
N GLN A 147 6.96 6.71 -1.53
CA GLN A 147 7.48 6.89 -2.89
C GLN A 147 6.71 7.95 -3.69
N MET A 148 5.38 7.99 -3.56
CA MET A 148 4.55 9.02 -4.20
C MET A 148 4.87 10.41 -3.65
N THR A 149 4.97 10.55 -2.32
CA THR A 149 5.38 11.81 -1.67
C THR A 149 6.76 12.26 -2.15
N ALA A 150 7.75 11.35 -2.20
CA ALA A 150 9.09 11.63 -2.72
C ALA A 150 9.08 12.04 -4.21
N SER A 151 8.10 11.58 -4.99
CA SER A 151 7.92 11.99 -6.40
C SER A 151 7.25 13.38 -6.58
N GLY A 152 6.87 14.02 -5.47
CA GLY A 152 6.25 15.35 -5.43
C GLY A 152 4.72 15.36 -5.33
N LEU A 153 4.08 14.19 -5.17
CA LEU A 153 2.63 14.13 -4.94
C LEU A 153 2.30 14.59 -3.52
N GLN A 154 1.32 15.48 -3.38
CA GLN A 154 0.79 15.88 -2.08
C GLN A 154 -0.41 15.01 -1.76
N ILE A 155 -0.21 14.03 -0.86
CA ILE A 155 -1.27 13.08 -0.44
C ILE A 155 -1.78 13.42 0.96
N VAL A 156 -0.89 13.81 1.88
CA VAL A 156 -1.20 14.14 3.28
C VAL A 156 -1.33 15.66 3.42
N PHE A 157 -2.42 16.13 4.04
CA PHE A 157 -2.84 17.55 3.98
C PHE A 157 -2.78 18.29 5.32
N ASN A 158 -2.82 17.60 6.44
CA ASN A 158 -2.81 18.22 7.77
C ASN A 158 -2.08 17.34 8.80
N LEU A 159 -1.82 17.91 9.97
CA LEU A 159 -1.05 17.24 11.03
C LEU A 159 -1.79 16.06 11.67
N ASP A 160 -3.13 16.04 11.66
CA ASP A 160 -3.91 14.89 12.15
C ASP A 160 -3.70 13.67 11.24
N GLU A 161 -3.65 13.90 9.93
CA GLU A 161 -3.31 12.87 8.94
C GLU A 161 -1.84 12.40 9.12
N VAL A 162 -0.90 13.31 9.37
CA VAL A 162 0.50 12.95 9.70
C VAL A 162 0.56 12.07 10.95
N ALA A 163 -0.11 12.47 12.03
CA ALA A 163 -0.13 11.70 13.28
C ALA A 163 -0.75 10.31 13.07
N PHE A 164 -1.78 10.21 12.24
CA PHE A 164 -2.35 8.92 11.87
C PHE A 164 -1.37 8.04 11.09
N ILE A 165 -0.63 8.59 10.13
CA ILE A 165 0.41 7.85 9.41
C ILE A 165 1.53 7.39 10.35
N GLN A 166 1.96 8.24 11.30
CA GLN A 166 2.91 7.85 12.33
C GLN A 166 2.38 6.68 13.18
N ASN A 167 1.08 6.67 13.49
CA ASN A 167 0.44 5.54 14.16
C ASN A 167 0.41 4.26 13.32
N LEU A 168 0.27 4.36 12.00
CA LEU A 168 0.39 3.20 11.11
C LEU A 168 1.82 2.65 11.06
N VAL A 169 2.85 3.50 11.21
CA VAL A 169 4.23 3.03 11.37
C VAL A 169 4.35 2.18 12.63
N PHE A 170 3.91 2.70 13.78
CA PHE A 170 3.90 1.92 15.04
C PHE A 170 3.07 0.64 14.94
N TYR A 171 2.01 0.64 14.13
CA TYR A 171 1.18 -0.54 13.88
C TYR A 171 1.95 -1.67 13.17
N ILE A 172 2.90 -1.36 12.28
CA ILE A 172 3.67 -2.36 11.52
C ILE A 172 5.05 -2.67 12.10
N GLU A 173 5.54 -1.92 13.09
CA GLU A 173 6.88 -2.10 13.68
C GLU A 173 7.12 -3.52 14.22
N CYS A 174 6.11 -4.14 14.82
CA CYS A 174 6.18 -5.50 15.36
C CYS A 174 5.95 -6.61 14.31
N ALA A 175 5.94 -6.30 13.01
CA ALA A 175 5.63 -7.28 11.96
C ALA A 175 6.48 -8.56 12.01
N TYR A 176 7.72 -8.47 12.48
CA TYR A 176 8.64 -9.60 12.63
C TYR A 176 8.18 -10.65 13.66
N CYS A 177 7.29 -10.29 14.58
CA CYS A 177 6.77 -11.18 15.62
C CYS A 177 5.24 -11.22 15.70
N THR A 178 4.52 -10.54 14.82
CA THR A 178 3.05 -10.51 14.78
C THR A 178 2.53 -11.42 13.66
N PRO A 179 1.95 -12.59 13.98
CA PRO A 179 1.31 -13.45 12.99
C PRO A 179 0.10 -12.76 12.35
N ASP A 180 -0.05 -12.91 11.04
CA ASP A 180 -1.09 -12.25 10.25
C ASP A 180 -1.74 -13.22 9.23
N TYR A 181 -2.78 -12.75 8.53
CA TYR A 181 -3.48 -13.55 7.52
C TYR A 181 -2.79 -13.58 6.15
N GLY A 182 -1.74 -12.77 5.99
CA GLY A 182 -0.95 -12.66 4.77
C GLY A 182 -1.73 -12.20 3.55
N ILE A 183 -1.04 -12.18 2.41
CA ILE A 183 -1.58 -11.66 1.14
C ILE A 183 -2.79 -12.45 0.62
N TRP A 184 -2.89 -13.72 1.00
CA TRP A 184 -3.96 -14.62 0.56
C TRP A 184 -5.16 -14.64 1.50
N GLU A 185 -5.09 -13.92 2.62
CA GLU A 185 -6.21 -13.74 3.55
C GLU A 185 -6.61 -15.04 4.27
N ARG A 186 -5.68 -15.99 4.36
CA ARG A 186 -5.88 -17.35 4.89
C ARG A 186 -5.16 -17.61 6.19
N GLY A 187 -4.14 -16.80 6.51
CA GLY A 187 -3.20 -17.11 7.58
C GLY A 187 -2.27 -18.23 7.14
N ASP A 188 -2.41 -19.37 7.80
CA ASP A 188 -1.53 -20.51 7.63
C ASP A 188 -1.59 -21.12 6.22
N LYS A 189 -0.46 -21.67 5.76
CA LYS A 189 -0.38 -22.32 4.43
C LYS A 189 -1.31 -23.52 4.27
N THR A 190 -1.76 -24.09 5.38
CA THR A 190 -2.73 -25.20 5.39
C THR A 190 -4.19 -24.73 5.41
N ASN A 191 -4.44 -23.40 5.40
CA ASN A 191 -5.74 -22.77 5.27
C ASN A 191 -6.75 -23.16 6.37
N HIS A 192 -6.27 -23.27 7.61
CA HIS A 192 -7.11 -23.44 8.79
C HIS A 192 -7.65 -22.10 9.34
N GLY A 193 -7.23 -20.97 8.75
CA GLY A 193 -7.64 -19.64 9.21
C GLY A 193 -6.87 -19.16 10.42
N LEU A 194 -5.67 -19.70 10.66
CA LEU A 194 -4.83 -19.33 11.80
C LEU A 194 -3.74 -18.37 11.34
N PRO A 195 -3.56 -17.19 11.97
CA PRO A 195 -2.48 -16.27 11.62
C PRO A 195 -1.10 -16.93 11.72
N GLU A 196 -0.22 -16.65 10.76
CA GLU A 196 1.18 -17.12 10.75
C GLU A 196 2.15 -15.97 10.43
N LEU A 197 3.44 -16.17 10.69
CA LEU A 197 4.45 -15.20 10.28
C LEU A 197 4.70 -15.29 8.77
N ASN A 198 4.07 -14.40 8.01
CA ASN A 198 4.23 -14.34 6.57
C ASN A 198 5.49 -13.55 6.17
N ALA A 199 6.41 -14.21 5.47
CA ALA A 199 7.62 -13.56 4.96
C ALA A 199 7.33 -12.37 4.03
N SER A 200 6.23 -12.42 3.27
CA SER A 200 5.77 -11.29 2.44
C SER A 200 5.39 -10.08 3.29
N SER A 201 4.70 -10.29 4.41
CA SER A 201 4.28 -9.22 5.33
C SER A 201 5.49 -8.60 6.01
N ILE A 202 6.42 -9.42 6.51
CA ILE A 202 7.66 -8.95 7.16
C ILE A 202 8.54 -8.18 6.15
N GLY A 203 8.67 -8.69 4.92
CA GLY A 203 9.44 -8.04 3.85
C GLY A 203 8.85 -6.68 3.46
N MET A 204 7.52 -6.61 3.33
CA MET A 204 6.83 -5.36 3.01
C MET A 204 6.94 -4.36 4.16
N ALA A 205 6.76 -4.81 5.40
CA ALA A 205 6.91 -3.97 6.59
C ALA A 205 8.32 -3.38 6.68
N LYS A 206 9.35 -4.21 6.48
CA LYS A 206 10.74 -3.72 6.41
C LYS A 206 10.90 -2.61 5.39
N ALA A 207 10.44 -2.83 4.14
CA ALA A 207 10.58 -1.85 3.07
C ALA A 207 9.82 -0.55 3.39
N ALA A 208 8.64 -0.65 3.99
CA ALA A 208 7.84 0.49 4.42
C ALA A 208 8.55 1.27 5.54
N LEU A 209 9.06 0.59 6.57
CA LEU A 209 9.82 1.20 7.67
C LEU A 209 11.05 1.95 7.15
N GLU A 210 11.80 1.35 6.22
CA GLU A 210 12.96 2.01 5.59
C GLU A 210 12.56 3.23 4.76
N ALA A 211 11.45 3.16 4.01
CA ALA A 211 11.00 4.26 3.15
C ALA A 211 10.35 5.43 3.91
N MET A 212 9.72 5.13 5.05
CA MET A 212 9.02 6.13 5.88
C MET A 212 9.97 6.87 6.82
N ASN A 213 11.12 6.30 7.15
CA ASN A 213 12.05 6.92 8.08
C ASN A 213 12.54 8.28 7.58
N GLU A 214 12.38 9.32 8.40
CA GLU A 214 12.75 10.71 8.12
C GLU A 214 12.04 11.32 6.90
N LEU A 215 10.96 10.70 6.43
CA LEU A 215 10.16 11.24 5.35
C LEU A 215 9.29 12.40 5.84
N ASP A 216 9.39 13.55 5.17
CA ASP A 216 8.43 14.64 5.33
C ASP A 216 7.18 14.41 4.47
N LEU A 217 6.04 14.18 5.12
CA LEU A 217 4.77 13.89 4.45
C LEU A 217 4.16 15.08 3.69
N PHE A 218 4.61 16.30 3.96
CA PHE A 218 4.25 17.48 3.17
C PHE A 218 5.24 17.75 2.03
N GLY A 219 6.25 16.88 1.87
CA GLY A 219 7.31 17.03 0.88
C GLY A 219 8.11 18.31 1.09
N ALA A 220 8.43 19.02 0.01
CA ALA A 220 9.25 20.23 0.07
C ALA A 220 8.61 21.42 0.84
N ARG A 221 7.35 21.30 1.27
CA ARG A 221 6.62 22.35 2.01
C ARG A 221 6.48 22.05 3.50
N GLY A 222 7.01 20.94 3.98
CA GLY A 222 6.85 20.53 5.36
C GLY A 222 7.87 21.13 6.32
N GLY A 223 7.85 20.60 7.54
CA GLY A 223 8.72 20.99 8.62
C GLY A 223 8.80 19.90 9.68
N PRO A 224 9.41 20.17 10.85
CA PRO A 224 9.70 19.14 11.85
C PRO A 224 8.48 18.33 12.32
N TYR A 225 7.28 18.92 12.26
CA TYR A 225 6.03 18.26 12.68
C TYR A 225 5.40 17.35 11.62
N SER A 226 5.86 17.39 10.36
CA SER A 226 5.38 16.52 9.28
C SER A 226 6.34 15.38 8.93
N ILE A 227 7.44 15.26 9.68
CA ILE A 227 8.44 14.21 9.53
C ILE A 227 7.97 12.96 10.28
N ILE A 228 8.07 11.81 9.61
CA ILE A 228 7.82 10.50 10.19
C ILE A 228 9.11 9.92 10.75
N HIS A 229 9.01 9.32 11.95
CA HIS A 229 10.13 8.72 12.65
C HIS A 229 9.91 7.22 12.81
N VAL A 230 10.97 6.46 12.54
CA VAL A 230 10.98 5.00 12.68
C VAL A 230 12.12 4.62 13.61
N LEU A 231 11.86 3.69 14.53
CA LEU A 231 12.91 3.15 15.38
C LEU A 231 13.84 2.24 14.55
N ALA A 232 15.13 2.58 14.51
CA ALA A 232 16.13 1.90 13.67
C ALA A 232 16.20 0.37 13.90
N ASP A 233 15.95 -0.07 15.13
CA ASP A 233 16.00 -1.48 15.51
C ASP A 233 14.89 -2.32 14.86
N GLU A 234 13.72 -1.75 14.57
CA GLU A 234 12.56 -2.54 14.10
C GLU A 234 12.75 -3.03 12.66
N ALA A 235 13.34 -2.21 11.79
CA ALA A 235 13.71 -2.63 10.44
C ALA A 235 14.80 -3.73 10.48
N GLN A 236 15.74 -3.64 11.43
CA GLN A 236 16.78 -4.65 11.61
C GLN A 236 16.22 -5.98 12.12
N LYS A 237 15.24 -5.96 13.04
CA LYS A 237 14.54 -7.18 13.50
C LYS A 237 13.79 -7.86 12.36
N CYS A 238 13.09 -7.09 11.52
CA CYS A 238 12.47 -7.63 10.31
C CYS A 238 13.50 -8.28 9.37
N GLN A 239 14.65 -7.63 9.15
CA GLN A 239 15.74 -8.18 8.35
C GLN A 239 16.27 -9.50 8.91
N ALA A 240 16.48 -9.58 10.23
CA ALA A 240 16.98 -10.79 10.89
C ALA A 240 16.02 -11.97 10.71
N VAL A 241 14.71 -11.76 10.94
CA VAL A 241 13.70 -12.81 10.76
C VAL A 241 13.59 -13.25 9.30
N LEU A 242 13.66 -12.33 8.34
CA LEU A 242 13.66 -12.67 6.91
C LEU A 242 14.86 -13.53 6.52
N GLN A 243 16.05 -13.20 7.00
CA GLN A 243 17.25 -14.00 6.73
C GLN A 243 17.12 -15.41 7.26
N VAL A 244 16.57 -15.57 8.47
CA VAL A 244 16.30 -16.88 9.06
C VAL A 244 15.29 -17.65 8.22
N ASN A 245 14.16 -17.04 7.86
CA ASN A 245 13.12 -17.67 7.04
C ASN A 245 13.66 -18.11 5.67
N LEU A 246 14.41 -17.26 4.98
CA LEU A 246 15.05 -17.61 3.71
C LEU A 246 16.09 -18.72 3.87
N PHE A 247 16.87 -18.69 4.95
CA PHE A 247 17.84 -19.74 5.24
C PHE A 247 17.14 -21.10 5.44
N TYR A 248 16.03 -21.15 6.19
CA TYR A 248 15.27 -22.39 6.34
C TYR A 248 14.68 -22.87 5.00
N ILE A 249 14.09 -22.00 4.20
CA ILE A 249 13.53 -22.35 2.89
C ILE A 249 14.62 -22.93 1.96
N MET A 250 15.76 -22.24 1.86
CA MET A 250 16.86 -22.68 0.99
C MET A 250 17.53 -23.98 1.45
N ASN A 251 17.47 -24.32 2.75
CA ASN A 251 18.07 -25.54 3.27
C ASN A 251 17.09 -26.73 3.32
N TYR A 252 15.78 -26.50 3.45
CA TYR A 252 14.77 -27.57 3.33
C TYR A 252 14.64 -28.11 1.91
N ASP A 253 14.88 -27.28 0.89
CA ASP A 253 14.84 -27.71 -0.52
C ASP A 253 16.04 -28.63 -0.87
N LYS A 254 17.16 -28.53 -0.14
CA LYS A 254 18.30 -29.44 -0.32
C LYS A 254 18.08 -30.83 0.26
N SER A 255 17.25 -30.97 1.30
CA SER A 255 16.96 -32.27 1.92
C SER A 255 15.89 -33.08 1.19
N THR A 256 15.09 -32.46 0.31
CA THR A 256 13.96 -33.14 -0.36
C THR A 256 14.32 -33.63 -1.78
N LEU A 257 15.47 -33.23 -2.32
CA LEU A 257 15.96 -33.64 -3.65
C LEU A 257 16.89 -34.88 -3.64
N ILE A 258 17.11 -35.54 -2.50
CA ILE A 258 18.05 -36.68 -2.40
C ILE A 258 17.36 -38.07 -2.43
N THR A 259 16.03 -38.18 -2.47
CA THR A 259 15.34 -39.51 -2.47
C THR A 259 14.39 -39.76 -3.63
N CYS A 260 14.74 -39.31 -4.84
CA CYS A 260 14.21 -39.90 -6.08
C CYS A 260 15.37 -40.44 -6.92
N ARG A 261 15.82 -41.64 -6.58
CA ARG A 261 16.50 -42.58 -7.48
C ARG A 261 15.85 -43.95 -7.34
#